data_AF-A0A4Q1AP27-F1
#
_entry.id   AF-A0A4Q1AP27-F1
#
_cell.length_a   1.000
_cell.length_b   1.000
_cell.length_c   1.000
_cell.angle_alpha   90.00
_cell.angle_beta   90.00
_cell.angle_gamma   90.00
#
_symmetry.space_group_name_H-M   'P 1'
#
loop_
_entity.id
_entity.type
_entity.pdbx_description
1 polymer ?
#
loop_
_entity_poly.entity_id
_entity_poly.type
_entity_poly.pdbx_seq_one_letter_code
_entity_poly.pdbx_strand_id
1 'polypeptide(L)'
;MKLLSKTLIAAISTFVLAQGLNAQTTICYKKDWKSPSTIETTELEGGECKGEFSFAQMKKNGWKLKDLKIENGEKGLNYIYVLTDKELISIDNAKFMENKYTKLEYNPITTKISNINGDTASINVGNLRVGQSAIIEHTYKNGKSLIVANAYVTASNANSSTLKIIPFLDIKQNAIPTSTRKPVNGDKVTVNYLYDSSMIIAPSQDAFLATREKYKDNDFLHADIFAAKLKVQGEPLPSKETIQEFAATQNIGTIFFVIGSTTYIVDSKTFAILEKGSLSYNFTQDEKMPFYTRIEKIEKNAFDSVLDYENWIGFLKTFLGDDERTEEQILLEDELESGALQVKGEIYNNYYKTILGLKDAAK
;
A
#
# COMPACT_ATOMS: atom_id res chain seq x y z
N MET A 1 -30.20 50.37 -4.14
CA MET A 1 -30.45 50.14 -2.71
C MET A 1 -31.28 48.87 -2.58
N LYS A 2 -30.67 47.77 -2.07
CA LYS A 2 -31.28 46.59 -1.39
C LYS A 2 -32.42 45.81 -2.13
N LEU A 3 -32.51 44.49 -2.17
CA LEU A 3 -31.84 43.39 -1.48
C LEU A 3 -32.14 42.07 -2.26
N LEU A 4 -31.20 41.13 -2.21
CA LEU A 4 -31.33 39.74 -2.64
C LEU A 4 -32.24 38.91 -1.71
N SER A 5 -32.89 37.88 -2.25
CA SER A 5 -33.21 36.62 -1.54
C SER A 5 -33.13 35.45 -2.52
N LYS A 6 -31.96 34.83 -2.72
CA LYS A 6 -31.52 33.55 -2.12
C LYS A 6 -32.63 32.73 -1.45
N THR A 7 -33.08 31.65 -2.12
CA THR A 7 -33.42 30.33 -1.55
C THR A 7 -34.03 29.45 -2.64
N LEU A 8 -33.28 28.49 -3.19
CA LEU A 8 -33.83 27.21 -3.67
C LEU A 8 -32.69 26.19 -3.87
N ILE A 9 -32.34 25.47 -2.81
CA ILE A 9 -31.60 24.20 -2.89
C ILE A 9 -32.31 23.21 -1.97
N ALA A 10 -32.38 21.96 -2.46
CA ALA A 10 -32.73 20.72 -1.77
C ALA A 10 -34.23 20.32 -1.77
N ALA A 11 -34.68 19.76 -2.90
CA ALA A 11 -35.68 18.71 -2.86
C ALA A 11 -34.98 17.38 -2.51
N ILE A 12 -35.30 16.86 -1.33
CA ILE A 12 -34.89 15.56 -0.81
C ILE A 12 -35.72 14.50 -1.52
N SER A 13 -35.11 13.68 -2.38
CA SER A 13 -35.70 12.44 -2.85
C SER A 13 -35.08 11.26 -2.09
N THR A 14 -35.79 10.83 -1.06
CA THR A 14 -35.59 9.53 -0.40
C THR A 14 -35.97 8.43 -1.39
N PHE A 15 -34.98 7.79 -2.02
CA PHE A 15 -35.15 6.46 -2.60
C PHE A 15 -34.71 5.43 -1.55
N VAL A 16 -35.68 4.64 -1.09
CA VAL A 16 -35.47 3.49 -0.22
C VAL A 16 -34.83 2.35 -1.01
N LEU A 17 -33.69 1.93 -0.49
CA LEU A 17 -32.83 0.77 -0.71
C LEU A 17 -33.48 -0.46 -1.39
N ALA A 18 -32.96 -0.81 -2.56
CA ALA A 18 -32.76 -2.20 -2.93
C ALA A 18 -31.31 -2.57 -2.52
N GLN A 19 -31.17 -3.41 -1.50
CA GLN A 19 -29.86 -3.93 -1.08
C GLN A 19 -29.38 -4.98 -2.09
N GLY A 20 -28.76 -4.52 -3.17
CA GLY A 20 -27.70 -5.28 -3.82
C GLY A 20 -26.38 -5.00 -3.09
N LEU A 21 -25.47 -5.97 -3.08
CA LEU A 21 -24.04 -5.80 -2.74
C LEU A 21 -23.37 -4.84 -3.73
N ASN A 22 -23.79 -3.58 -3.72
CA ASN A 22 -23.21 -2.52 -4.50
C ASN A 22 -22.26 -1.76 -3.58
N ALA A 23 -20.98 -1.77 -3.94
CA ALA A 23 -19.95 -0.95 -3.33
C ALA A 23 -20.45 0.48 -3.09
N GLN A 24 -20.39 0.93 -1.84
CA GLN A 24 -20.78 2.29 -1.52
C GLN A 24 -19.72 3.26 -2.04
N THR A 25 -20.17 4.30 -2.72
CA THR A 25 -19.32 5.44 -3.11
C THR A 25 -19.83 6.69 -2.45
N THR A 26 -18.93 7.48 -1.87
CA THR A 26 -19.26 8.75 -1.23
C THR A 26 -18.36 9.86 -1.79
N ILE A 27 -18.88 11.09 -1.78
CA ILE A 27 -18.11 12.28 -2.17
C ILE A 27 -17.93 13.13 -0.93
N CYS A 28 -16.68 13.46 -0.62
CA CYS A 28 -16.30 14.37 0.45
C CYS A 28 -15.51 15.53 -0.13
N TYR A 29 -15.72 16.75 0.35
CA TYR A 29 -15.10 17.93 -0.24
C TYR A 29 -14.74 19.01 0.78
N LYS A 30 -13.82 19.90 0.37
CA LYS A 30 -13.51 21.15 1.07
C LYS A 30 -13.34 22.25 0.05
N LYS A 31 -13.98 23.40 0.27
CA LYS A 31 -13.89 24.55 -0.64
C LYS A 31 -12.94 25.61 -0.11
N ASP A 32 -12.28 26.31 -1.02
CA ASP A 32 -11.45 27.49 -0.75
C ASP A 32 -10.41 27.29 0.36
N TRP A 33 -9.82 26.10 0.43
CA TRP A 33 -8.89 25.75 1.48
C TRP A 33 -7.51 26.35 1.23
N LYS A 34 -6.95 27.02 2.24
CA LYS A 34 -5.71 27.82 2.13
C LYS A 34 -4.45 27.10 2.62
N SER A 35 -4.60 25.95 3.25
CA SER A 35 -3.50 25.22 3.87
C SER A 35 -3.38 23.82 3.29
N PRO A 36 -2.91 23.65 2.04
CA PRO A 36 -2.83 22.35 1.38
C PRO A 36 -2.14 21.25 2.19
N SER A 37 -1.19 21.60 3.06
CA SER A 37 -0.47 20.67 3.93
C SER A 37 -1.36 20.01 4.99
N THR A 38 -2.48 20.62 5.39
CA THR A 38 -3.36 20.13 6.45
C THR A 38 -4.66 19.51 5.93
N ILE A 39 -4.86 19.44 4.60
CA ILE A 39 -6.14 19.02 4.03
C ILE A 39 -6.53 17.58 4.42
N GLU A 40 -5.55 16.67 4.54
CA GLU A 40 -5.84 15.27 4.85
C GLU A 40 -6.35 15.05 6.27
N THR A 41 -6.00 15.95 7.19
CA THR A 41 -6.43 15.91 8.60
C THR A 41 -7.57 16.88 8.90
N THR A 42 -7.98 17.69 7.91
CA THR A 42 -9.09 18.63 8.04
C THR A 42 -10.41 17.92 7.77
N GLU A 43 -11.43 18.19 8.58
CA GLU A 43 -12.78 17.66 8.39
C GLU A 43 -13.37 18.08 7.04
N LEU A 44 -13.93 17.10 6.32
CA LEU A 44 -14.49 17.25 5.00
C LEU A 44 -16.01 17.28 5.05
N GLU A 45 -16.61 18.10 4.20
CA GLU A 45 -18.06 18.17 4.05
C GLU A 45 -18.57 17.12 3.05
N GLY A 46 -19.88 16.83 3.10
CA GLY A 46 -20.56 15.99 2.13
C GLY A 46 -20.51 14.49 2.43
N GLY A 47 -21.47 13.77 1.85
CA GLY A 47 -21.57 12.31 1.93
C GLY A 47 -21.41 11.75 3.34
N GLU A 48 -20.59 10.71 3.46
CA GLU A 48 -20.25 10.06 4.74
C GLU A 48 -19.24 10.84 5.59
N CYS A 49 -18.60 11.89 5.06
CA CYS A 49 -17.70 12.72 5.87
C CYS A 49 -18.46 13.67 6.80
N LYS A 50 -19.65 14.15 6.39
CA LYS A 50 -20.63 14.90 7.21
C LYS A 50 -20.10 16.14 7.95
N GLY A 51 -18.90 16.63 7.62
CA GLY A 51 -18.22 17.66 8.40
C GLY A 51 -17.59 17.16 9.69
N GLU A 52 -17.54 15.85 9.92
CA GLU A 52 -17.02 15.20 11.14
C GLU A 52 -15.75 14.40 10.86
N PHE A 53 -15.58 13.88 9.64
CA PHE A 53 -14.44 13.06 9.27
C PHE A 53 -13.54 13.73 8.22
N SER A 54 -12.25 13.73 8.51
CA SER A 54 -11.17 14.03 7.56
C SER A 54 -10.89 12.84 6.64
N PHE A 55 -10.17 13.08 5.53
CA PHE A 55 -9.73 11.99 4.65
C PHE A 55 -8.88 10.95 5.40
N ALA A 56 -8.01 11.36 6.31
CA ALA A 56 -7.21 10.47 7.14
C ALA A 56 -8.09 9.56 8.02
N GLN A 57 -9.14 10.10 8.64
CA GLN A 57 -10.11 9.31 9.41
C GLN A 57 -10.93 8.39 8.51
N MET A 58 -11.36 8.85 7.33
CA MET A 58 -12.06 8.00 6.37
C MET A 58 -11.22 6.79 5.95
N LYS A 59 -9.92 6.97 5.70
CA LYS A 59 -8.99 5.85 5.44
C LYS A 59 -8.96 4.85 6.60
N LYS A 60 -8.85 5.34 7.84
CA LYS A 60 -8.89 4.50 9.05
C LYS A 60 -10.22 3.74 9.18
N ASN A 61 -11.32 4.34 8.74
CA ASN A 61 -12.65 3.74 8.71
C ASN A 61 -12.86 2.81 7.49
N GLY A 62 -11.80 2.44 6.77
CA GLY A 62 -11.85 1.48 5.68
C GLY A 62 -12.27 2.05 4.33
N TRP A 63 -12.36 3.37 4.16
CA TRP A 63 -12.61 4.00 2.86
C TRP A 63 -11.32 4.12 2.05
N LYS A 64 -11.43 3.87 0.74
CA LYS A 64 -10.33 3.93 -0.23
C LYS A 64 -10.57 5.09 -1.19
N LEU A 65 -9.48 5.73 -1.61
CA LEU A 65 -9.55 6.84 -2.57
C LEU A 65 -9.78 6.30 -3.99
N LYS A 66 -10.95 6.63 -4.57
CA LYS A 66 -11.33 6.27 -5.93
C LYS A 66 -11.01 7.39 -6.93
N ASP A 67 -11.08 8.64 -6.51
CA ASP A 67 -10.68 9.79 -7.33
C ASP A 67 -10.39 11.00 -6.44
N LEU A 68 -9.50 11.88 -6.89
CA LEU A 68 -9.17 13.14 -6.22
C LEU A 68 -9.09 14.27 -7.25
N LYS A 69 -10.01 15.22 -7.12
CA LYS A 69 -10.00 16.45 -7.89
C LYS A 69 -9.50 17.61 -7.03
N ILE A 70 -8.49 18.31 -7.51
CA ILE A 70 -8.00 19.56 -6.92
C ILE A 70 -8.16 20.66 -7.96
N GLU A 71 -8.93 21.69 -7.64
CA GLU A 71 -9.22 22.82 -8.52
C GLU A 71 -8.91 24.15 -7.83
N ASN A 72 -8.68 25.20 -8.63
CA ASN A 72 -8.58 26.54 -8.09
C ASN A 72 -9.96 27.02 -7.58
N GLY A 73 -9.99 27.51 -6.35
CA GLY A 73 -11.13 28.22 -5.76
C GLY A 73 -10.96 29.75 -5.84
N GLU A 74 -11.89 30.48 -5.24
CA GLU A 74 -11.83 31.94 -5.14
C GLU A 74 -10.74 32.41 -4.17
N LYS A 75 -10.55 31.67 -3.07
CA LYS A 75 -9.62 32.06 -1.98
C LYS A 75 -8.59 31.00 -1.64
N GLY A 76 -8.59 29.86 -2.33
CA GLY A 76 -7.72 28.72 -2.05
C GLY A 76 -7.92 27.61 -3.06
N LEU A 77 -7.72 26.36 -2.64
CA LEU A 77 -7.97 25.17 -3.46
C LEU A 77 -9.27 24.48 -3.05
N ASN A 78 -10.00 23.98 -4.04
CA ASN A 78 -11.16 23.13 -3.86
C ASN A 78 -10.72 21.67 -3.97
N TYR A 79 -11.02 20.88 -2.95
CA TYR A 79 -10.71 19.45 -2.89
C TYR A 79 -12.00 18.67 -2.98
N ILE A 80 -12.05 17.69 -3.88
CA ILE A 80 -13.17 16.77 -4.04
C ILE A 80 -12.62 15.35 -4.06
N TYR A 81 -12.87 14.62 -2.97
CA TYR A 81 -12.53 13.22 -2.79
C TYR A 81 -13.72 12.36 -3.18
N VAL A 82 -13.51 11.43 -4.10
CA VAL A 82 -14.45 10.33 -4.35
C VAL A 82 -13.89 9.11 -3.64
N LEU A 83 -14.61 8.61 -2.65
CA LEU A 83 -14.21 7.48 -1.82
C LEU A 83 -15.09 6.26 -2.09
N THR A 84 -14.54 5.08 -1.86
CA THR A 84 -15.27 3.81 -1.95
C THR A 84 -14.84 2.84 -0.86
N ASP A 85 -15.76 2.02 -0.38
CA ASP A 85 -15.48 0.89 0.50
C ASP A 85 -14.91 -0.33 -0.26
N LYS A 86 -15.04 -0.35 -1.59
CA LYS A 86 -14.56 -1.45 -2.44
C LYS A 86 -13.05 -1.51 -2.50
N GLU A 87 -12.53 -2.72 -2.38
CA GLU A 87 -11.12 -3.00 -2.63
C GLU A 87 -10.80 -2.78 -4.13
N LEU A 88 -9.87 -1.86 -4.40
CA LEU A 88 -9.46 -1.51 -5.77
C LEU A 88 -8.42 -2.49 -6.34
N ILE A 89 -7.69 -3.16 -5.46
CA ILE A 89 -6.64 -4.12 -5.77
C ILE A 89 -6.90 -5.36 -4.92
N SER A 90 -7.22 -6.48 -5.56
CA SER A 90 -7.37 -7.76 -4.89
C SER A 90 -6.51 -8.77 -5.64
N ILE A 91 -5.42 -9.21 -5.01
CA ILE A 91 -4.50 -10.21 -5.56
C ILE A 91 -4.46 -11.42 -4.62
N ASP A 92 -4.71 -12.59 -5.17
CA ASP A 92 -4.56 -13.87 -4.47
C ASP A 92 -3.10 -14.34 -4.57
N ASN A 93 -2.34 -14.05 -3.52
CA ASN A 93 -0.94 -14.45 -3.43
C ASN A 93 -0.73 -15.95 -3.23
N ALA A 94 -1.76 -16.76 -2.96
CA ALA A 94 -1.59 -18.21 -2.93
C ALA A 94 -1.30 -18.79 -4.33
N LYS A 95 -1.71 -18.09 -5.39
CA LYS A 95 -1.64 -18.52 -6.79
C LYS A 95 -0.55 -17.84 -7.61
N PHE A 96 0.34 -17.12 -6.96
CA PHE A 96 1.30 -16.21 -7.60
C PHE A 96 2.27 -16.85 -8.63
N MET A 97 2.32 -18.18 -8.70
CA MET A 97 3.21 -18.95 -9.60
C MET A 97 2.48 -19.87 -10.57
N GLU A 98 1.16 -19.76 -10.72
CA GLU A 98 0.39 -20.63 -11.63
C GLU A 98 0.71 -20.38 -13.12
N ASN A 99 1.23 -19.20 -13.48
CA ASN A 99 1.52 -18.79 -14.88
C ASN A 99 3.01 -18.67 -15.21
N LYS A 100 3.84 -19.59 -14.74
CA LYS A 100 5.31 -19.46 -14.77
C LYS A 100 5.94 -19.92 -16.08
N TYR A 101 6.19 -18.99 -17.02
CA TYR A 101 6.91 -19.29 -18.27
C TYR A 101 8.31 -18.63 -18.35
N THR A 102 8.60 -17.57 -17.60
CA THR A 102 9.88 -16.79 -17.68
C THR A 102 10.32 -16.17 -16.35
N LYS A 103 11.62 -15.81 -16.24
CA LYS A 103 12.23 -15.05 -15.11
C LYS A 103 11.65 -13.62 -15.03
N LEU A 104 11.60 -13.00 -13.85
CA LEU A 104 11.10 -11.60 -13.74
C LEU A 104 12.06 -10.67 -14.46
N GLU A 105 11.51 -9.76 -15.26
CA GLU A 105 12.24 -8.60 -15.73
C GLU A 105 12.00 -7.42 -14.78
N TYR A 106 13.07 -6.81 -14.30
CA TYR A 106 13.01 -5.59 -13.48
C TYR A 106 13.04 -4.31 -14.33
N ASN A 107 13.55 -4.41 -15.56
CA ASN A 107 13.62 -3.26 -16.46
C ASN A 107 12.21 -2.79 -16.85
N PRO A 108 11.99 -1.47 -16.97
CA PRO A 108 10.72 -0.94 -17.44
C PRO A 108 10.40 -1.39 -18.86
N ILE A 109 9.18 -1.91 -19.07
CA ILE A 109 8.68 -2.31 -20.39
C ILE A 109 7.67 -1.26 -20.85
N THR A 110 8.02 -0.53 -21.92
CA THR A 110 7.17 0.52 -22.47
C THR A 110 6.41 0.04 -23.70
N THR A 111 5.09 0.24 -23.71
CA THR A 111 4.20 -0.10 -24.83
C THR A 111 3.05 0.92 -24.93
N LYS A 112 2.05 0.65 -25.77
CA LYS A 112 0.84 1.47 -25.89
C LYS A 112 -0.41 0.68 -25.55
N ILE A 113 -1.42 1.37 -25.03
CA ILE A 113 -2.77 0.82 -24.87
C ILE A 113 -3.32 0.48 -26.26
N SER A 114 -3.60 -0.79 -26.50
CA SER A 114 -4.20 -1.28 -27.76
C SER A 114 -5.72 -1.18 -27.73
N ASN A 115 -6.33 -1.42 -26.56
CA ASN A 115 -7.76 -1.28 -26.35
C ASN A 115 -8.05 -0.86 -24.90
N ILE A 116 -9.14 -0.11 -24.69
CA ILE A 116 -9.62 0.29 -23.38
C ILE A 116 -11.14 0.10 -23.31
N ASN A 117 -11.60 -0.55 -22.24
CA ASN A 117 -13.01 -0.75 -21.95
C ASN A 117 -13.24 -0.47 -20.46
N GLY A 118 -13.82 0.70 -20.17
CA GLY A 118 -14.03 1.16 -18.80
C GLY A 118 -12.70 1.34 -18.06
N ASP A 119 -12.52 0.57 -16.99
CA ASP A 119 -11.31 0.55 -16.16
C ASP A 119 -10.36 -0.61 -16.51
N THR A 120 -10.55 -1.22 -17.68
CA THR A 120 -9.71 -2.32 -18.17
C THR A 120 -9.01 -1.89 -19.46
N ALA A 121 -7.71 -2.17 -19.57
CA ALA A 121 -6.91 -1.90 -20.75
C ALA A 121 -6.20 -3.16 -21.25
N SER A 122 -5.94 -3.22 -22.54
CA SER A 122 -5.14 -4.28 -23.17
C SER A 122 -3.83 -3.70 -23.69
N ILE A 123 -2.75 -4.47 -23.54
CA ILE A 123 -1.43 -4.17 -24.09
C ILE A 123 -0.87 -5.38 -24.84
N ASN A 124 -0.07 -5.12 -25.87
CA ASN A 124 0.57 -6.15 -26.69
C ASN A 124 1.92 -6.56 -26.09
N VAL A 125 1.91 -6.90 -24.80
CA VAL A 125 3.06 -7.44 -24.05
C VAL A 125 2.56 -8.66 -23.31
N GLY A 126 3.15 -9.81 -23.56
CA GLY A 126 2.80 -11.07 -22.92
C GLY A 126 3.74 -11.47 -21.78
N ASN A 127 3.49 -12.64 -21.20
CA ASN A 127 4.29 -13.26 -20.14
C ASN A 127 4.49 -12.38 -18.90
N LEU A 128 3.53 -11.49 -18.64
CA LEU A 128 3.49 -10.70 -17.42
C LEU A 128 2.79 -11.47 -16.30
N ARG A 129 3.17 -11.21 -15.07
CA ARG A 129 2.60 -11.82 -13.87
C ARG A 129 1.46 -10.97 -13.35
N VAL A 130 0.42 -11.65 -12.90
CA VAL A 130 -0.71 -11.00 -12.23
C VAL A 130 -0.19 -10.19 -11.05
N GLY A 131 -0.62 -8.94 -10.97
CA GLY A 131 -0.17 -7.99 -9.96
C GLY A 131 1.05 -7.14 -10.33
N GLN A 132 1.72 -7.36 -11.46
CA GLN A 132 2.75 -6.41 -11.91
C GLN A 132 2.14 -5.03 -12.14
N SER A 133 2.70 -4.00 -11.50
CA SER A 133 2.22 -2.63 -11.64
C SER A 133 2.77 -1.93 -12.88
N ALA A 134 2.02 -0.93 -13.33
CA ALA A 134 2.34 -0.09 -14.47
C ALA A 134 1.84 1.34 -14.24
N ILE A 135 2.46 2.29 -14.92
CA ILE A 135 1.96 3.67 -15.06
C ILE A 135 1.41 3.88 -16.46
N ILE A 136 0.39 4.72 -16.58
CA ILE A 136 -0.17 5.16 -17.86
C ILE A 136 0.14 6.64 -18.03
N GLU A 137 0.81 6.97 -19.13
CA GLU A 137 1.22 8.32 -19.50
C GLU A 137 0.53 8.78 -20.78
N HIS A 138 -0.04 9.98 -20.74
CA HIS A 138 -0.53 10.65 -21.93
C HIS A 138 0.53 11.62 -22.47
N THR A 139 0.79 11.58 -23.78
CA THR A 139 1.67 12.53 -24.47
C THR A 139 0.84 13.53 -25.27
N TYR A 140 0.99 14.82 -24.97
CA TYR A 140 0.33 15.91 -25.66
C TYR A 140 1.01 16.25 -26.99
N LYS A 141 0.29 16.96 -27.88
CA LYS A 141 0.80 17.36 -29.21
C LYS A 141 2.11 18.14 -29.18
N ASN A 142 2.39 18.85 -28.08
CA ASN A 142 3.62 19.62 -27.87
C ASN A 142 4.78 18.79 -27.30
N GLY A 143 4.64 17.47 -27.22
CA GLY A 143 5.66 16.54 -26.72
C GLY A 143 5.73 16.41 -25.20
N LYS A 144 4.99 17.21 -24.43
CA LYS A 144 4.93 17.06 -22.96
C LYS A 144 4.12 15.83 -22.59
N SER A 145 4.50 15.14 -21.51
CA SER A 145 3.77 13.98 -20.98
C SER A 145 3.27 14.21 -19.56
N LEU A 146 2.24 13.46 -19.18
CA LEU A 146 1.69 13.42 -17.84
C LEU A 146 1.24 12.00 -17.50
N ILE A 147 1.58 11.52 -16.29
CA ILE A 147 1.00 10.29 -15.74
C ILE A 147 -0.47 10.56 -15.41
N VAL A 148 -1.37 9.78 -16.00
CA VAL A 148 -2.82 9.94 -15.87
C VAL A 148 -3.46 8.85 -15.00
N ALA A 149 -2.82 7.70 -14.85
CA ALA A 149 -3.30 6.61 -14.02
C ALA A 149 -2.19 5.62 -13.65
N ASN A 150 -2.45 4.83 -12.62
CA ASN A 150 -1.77 3.58 -12.38
C ASN A 150 -2.55 2.44 -13.03
N ALA A 151 -1.89 1.29 -13.21
CA ALA A 151 -2.55 0.07 -13.63
C ALA A 151 -1.82 -1.15 -13.06
N TYR A 152 -2.47 -2.31 -13.09
CA TYR A 152 -1.82 -3.58 -12.77
C TYR A 152 -2.33 -4.72 -13.62
N VAL A 153 -1.47 -5.71 -13.86
CA VAL A 153 -1.80 -6.89 -14.66
C VAL A 153 -2.82 -7.76 -13.92
N THR A 154 -3.91 -8.11 -14.59
CA THR A 154 -4.94 -9.04 -14.09
C THR A 154 -4.93 -10.38 -14.82
N ALA A 155 -4.47 -10.39 -16.06
CA ALA A 155 -4.28 -11.60 -16.85
C ALA A 155 -3.18 -11.37 -17.90
N SER A 156 -2.47 -12.43 -18.27
CA SER A 156 -1.46 -12.39 -19.33
C SER A 156 -1.42 -13.73 -20.07
N ASN A 157 -1.11 -13.66 -21.35
CA ASN A 157 -0.76 -14.82 -22.18
C ASN A 157 0.58 -14.56 -22.88
N ALA A 158 1.00 -15.42 -23.82
CA ALA A 158 2.29 -15.28 -24.49
C ALA A 158 2.48 -13.96 -25.27
N ASN A 159 1.41 -13.29 -25.70
CA ASN A 159 1.45 -12.16 -26.63
C ASN A 159 0.87 -10.85 -26.07
N SER A 160 -0.02 -10.94 -25.09
CA SER A 160 -0.81 -9.79 -24.61
C SER A 160 -1.15 -9.91 -23.13
N SER A 161 -1.41 -8.76 -22.50
CA SER A 161 -1.85 -8.68 -21.12
C SER A 161 -3.04 -7.75 -20.96
N THR A 162 -3.88 -8.07 -19.98
CA THR A 162 -5.00 -7.26 -19.55
C THR A 162 -4.65 -6.56 -18.24
N LEU A 163 -4.84 -5.26 -18.21
CA LEU A 163 -4.54 -4.38 -17.09
C LEU A 163 -5.83 -3.85 -16.48
N LYS A 164 -5.88 -3.76 -15.15
CA LYS A 164 -6.87 -2.97 -14.42
C LYS A 164 -6.30 -1.58 -14.16
N ILE A 165 -7.03 -0.55 -14.56
CA ILE A 165 -6.68 0.86 -14.37
C ILE A 165 -7.17 1.30 -12.98
N ILE A 166 -6.28 1.95 -12.24
CA ILE A 166 -6.55 2.51 -10.92
C ILE A 166 -6.03 3.95 -10.83
N PRO A 167 -6.52 4.76 -9.87
CA PRO A 167 -6.05 6.13 -9.70
C PRO A 167 -4.55 6.19 -9.40
N PHE A 168 -3.88 7.23 -9.90
CA PHE A 168 -2.48 7.48 -9.57
C PHE A 168 -2.38 8.15 -8.19
N LEU A 169 -1.84 7.43 -7.19
CA LEU A 169 -1.78 7.89 -5.79
C LEU A 169 -0.36 7.94 -5.21
N ASP A 170 0.67 7.73 -6.03
CA ASP A 170 2.04 7.48 -5.56
C ASP A 170 2.73 8.73 -5.03
N ILE A 171 2.57 9.86 -5.73
CA ILE A 171 3.19 11.14 -5.37
C ILE A 171 2.08 12.18 -5.21
N LYS A 172 1.39 12.14 -4.08
CA LYS A 172 0.32 13.11 -3.78
C LYS A 172 0.92 14.49 -3.54
N GLN A 173 0.50 15.45 -4.35
CA GLN A 173 0.83 16.86 -4.20
C GLN A 173 -0.44 17.66 -3.99
N ASN A 174 -0.86 17.78 -2.73
CA ASN A 174 -2.09 18.48 -2.37
C ASN A 174 -2.05 19.98 -2.72
N ALA A 175 -0.87 20.53 -3.05
CA ALA A 175 -0.66 21.91 -3.46
C ALA A 175 -0.84 22.15 -4.98
N ILE A 176 -1.06 21.11 -5.78
CA ILE A 176 -1.10 21.21 -7.25
C ILE A 176 -2.45 20.69 -7.77
N PRO A 177 -3.09 21.40 -8.73
CA PRO A 177 -4.27 20.89 -9.40
C PRO A 177 -4.04 19.52 -10.06
N THR A 178 -5.03 18.64 -9.98
CA THR A 178 -4.99 17.32 -10.62
C THR A 178 -5.60 17.38 -12.02
N SER A 179 -5.10 16.54 -12.94
CA SER A 179 -5.70 16.42 -14.27
C SER A 179 -6.97 15.58 -14.22
N THR A 180 -8.03 16.01 -14.91
CA THR A 180 -9.26 15.22 -15.09
C THR A 180 -9.16 14.24 -16.26
N ARG A 181 -7.97 14.10 -16.86
CA ARG A 181 -7.77 13.27 -18.04
C ARG A 181 -7.80 11.80 -17.66
N LYS A 182 -8.61 11.02 -18.37
CA LYS A 182 -8.64 9.56 -18.26
C LYS A 182 -7.74 8.92 -19.33
N PRO A 183 -7.21 7.71 -19.08
CA PRO A 183 -6.51 6.93 -20.09
C PRO A 183 -7.34 6.73 -21.37
N VAL A 184 -6.68 6.73 -22.52
CA VAL A 184 -7.28 6.46 -23.84
C VAL A 184 -6.38 5.55 -24.69
N ASN A 185 -6.95 4.98 -25.75
CA ASN A 185 -6.18 4.18 -26.72
C ASN A 185 -4.99 4.98 -27.27
N GLY A 186 -3.83 4.32 -27.36
CA GLY A 186 -2.58 4.93 -27.80
C GLY A 186 -1.77 5.64 -26.71
N ASP A 187 -2.31 5.81 -25.50
CA ASP A 187 -1.51 6.26 -24.35
C ASP A 187 -0.38 5.26 -24.05
N LYS A 188 0.73 5.77 -23.53
CA LYS A 188 1.93 4.99 -23.23
C LYS A 188 1.73 4.28 -21.90
N VAL A 189 2.05 2.99 -21.87
CA VAL A 189 2.05 2.17 -20.65
C VAL A 189 3.47 1.76 -20.35
N THR A 190 3.92 1.99 -19.13
CA THR A 190 5.23 1.54 -18.65
C THR A 190 5.01 0.55 -17.50
N VAL A 191 5.20 -0.74 -17.79
CA VAL A 191 5.17 -1.82 -16.80
C VAL A 191 6.53 -1.89 -16.09
N ASN A 192 6.58 -2.37 -14.85
CA ASN A 192 7.80 -2.44 -14.02
C ASN A 192 8.38 -1.06 -13.71
N TYR A 193 7.52 -0.05 -13.58
CA TYR A 193 7.96 1.27 -13.22
C TYR A 193 8.60 1.26 -11.81
N LEU A 194 9.87 1.68 -11.72
CA LEU A 194 10.67 1.74 -10.49
C LEU A 194 11.02 0.38 -9.86
N TYR A 195 10.99 -0.71 -10.63
CA TYR A 195 11.26 -2.05 -10.07
C TYR A 195 12.72 -2.27 -9.64
N ASP A 196 13.64 -1.47 -10.15
CA ASP A 196 15.02 -1.36 -9.68
C ASP A 196 15.10 -0.69 -8.30
N SER A 197 14.27 0.32 -8.03
CA SER A 197 14.16 0.96 -6.71
C SER A 197 13.40 0.06 -5.73
N SER A 198 14.12 -0.46 -4.74
CA SER A 198 13.67 -1.59 -3.93
C SER A 198 13.88 -1.37 -2.43
N MET A 199 13.20 -2.14 -1.58
CA MET A 199 13.48 -2.21 -0.15
C MET A 199 13.59 -3.67 0.31
N ILE A 200 14.48 -3.95 1.26
CA ILE A 200 14.64 -5.28 1.87
C ILE A 200 14.00 -5.26 3.27
N ILE A 201 13.17 -6.26 3.52
CA ILE A 201 12.67 -6.63 4.85
C ILE A 201 13.27 -8.01 5.15
N ALA A 202 14.22 -8.05 6.06
CA ALA A 202 14.98 -9.25 6.39
C ALA A 202 15.10 -9.42 7.91
N PRO A 203 15.19 -10.66 8.42
CA PRO A 203 15.22 -10.91 9.86
C PRO A 203 16.56 -10.56 10.52
N SER A 204 17.67 -10.61 9.77
CA SER A 204 19.02 -10.42 10.32
C SER A 204 19.93 -9.62 9.37
N GLN A 205 21.08 -9.19 9.88
CA GLN A 205 22.09 -8.51 9.08
C GLN A 205 22.60 -9.41 7.95
N ASP A 206 22.85 -10.68 8.25
CA ASP A 206 23.37 -11.64 7.28
C ASP A 206 22.37 -11.89 6.15
N ALA A 207 21.08 -12.02 6.48
CA ALA A 207 20.00 -12.13 5.50
C ALA A 207 19.91 -10.86 4.62
N PHE A 208 20.01 -9.68 5.22
CA PHE A 208 19.99 -8.40 4.51
C PHE A 208 21.16 -8.28 3.53
N LEU A 209 22.39 -8.56 3.98
CA LEU A 209 23.60 -8.48 3.16
C LEU A 209 23.59 -9.53 2.04
N ALA A 210 23.20 -10.78 2.34
CA ALA A 210 23.11 -11.83 1.34
C ALA A 210 22.07 -11.51 0.25
N THR A 211 20.94 -10.91 0.62
CA THR A 211 19.92 -10.46 -0.33
C THR A 211 20.47 -9.35 -1.21
N ARG A 212 21.11 -8.34 -0.62
CA ARG A 212 21.71 -7.23 -1.36
C ARG A 212 22.77 -7.69 -2.36
N GLU A 213 23.61 -8.66 -1.99
CA GLU A 213 24.63 -9.22 -2.88
C GLU A 213 23.99 -10.03 -4.02
N LYS A 214 23.00 -10.87 -3.70
CA LYS A 214 22.31 -11.70 -4.70
C LYS A 214 21.55 -10.89 -5.75
N TYR A 215 20.98 -9.75 -5.34
CA TYR A 215 20.16 -8.87 -6.17
C TYR A 215 20.80 -7.50 -6.39
N LYS A 216 22.12 -7.49 -6.62
CA LYS A 216 22.95 -6.26 -6.73
C LYS A 216 22.56 -5.29 -7.86
N ASP A 217 21.75 -5.73 -8.81
CA ASP A 217 21.25 -4.89 -9.90
C ASP A 217 20.07 -3.99 -9.44
N ASN A 218 19.56 -4.20 -8.21
CA ASN A 218 18.53 -3.38 -7.59
C ASN A 218 19.14 -2.33 -6.65
N ASP A 219 18.57 -1.13 -6.66
CA ASP A 219 18.90 -0.04 -5.75
C ASP A 219 18.07 -0.15 -4.48
N PHE A 220 18.69 -0.62 -3.40
CA PHE A 220 18.00 -0.85 -2.13
C PHE A 220 18.03 0.37 -1.20
N LEU A 221 16.85 0.89 -0.87
CA LEU A 221 16.67 1.82 0.25
C LEU A 221 16.95 1.08 1.58
N HIS A 222 17.75 1.71 2.45
CA HIS A 222 18.12 1.09 3.71
C HIS A 222 16.92 0.99 4.67
N ALA A 223 16.73 -0.18 5.29
CA ALA A 223 15.59 -0.50 6.14
C ALA A 223 15.45 0.45 7.37
N ASP A 224 16.56 1.00 7.86
CA ASP A 224 16.56 2.02 8.93
C ASP A 224 15.68 3.26 8.63
N ILE A 225 15.52 3.65 7.35
CA ILE A 225 14.64 4.77 6.99
C ILE A 225 13.18 4.39 7.25
N PHE A 226 12.81 3.14 6.96
CA PHE A 226 11.50 2.62 7.28
C PHE A 226 11.30 2.48 8.79
N ALA A 227 12.27 1.94 9.51
CA ALA A 227 12.22 1.83 10.97
C ALA A 227 12.13 3.20 11.67
N ALA A 228 12.78 4.25 11.14
CA ALA A 228 12.62 5.61 11.66
C ALA A 228 11.17 6.11 11.48
N LYS A 229 10.51 5.82 10.34
CA LYS A 229 9.08 6.12 10.15
C LYS A 229 8.23 5.40 11.19
N LEU A 230 8.45 4.09 11.37
CA LEU A 230 7.72 3.29 12.35
C LEU A 230 7.87 3.84 13.76
N LYS A 231 9.08 4.26 14.14
CA LYS A 231 9.35 4.86 15.45
C LYS A 231 8.60 6.17 15.64
N VAL A 232 8.60 7.05 14.63
CA VAL A 232 7.86 8.32 14.70
C VAL A 232 6.35 8.10 14.78
N GLN A 233 5.85 7.03 14.14
CA GLN A 233 4.43 6.68 14.16
C GLN A 233 4.02 5.88 15.41
N GLY A 234 4.97 5.33 16.16
CA GLY A 234 4.70 4.41 17.26
C GLY A 234 4.11 3.08 16.79
N GLU A 235 4.52 2.60 15.62
CA GLU A 235 4.04 1.35 15.01
C GLU A 235 5.15 0.28 15.06
N PRO A 236 5.24 -0.54 16.13
CA PRO A 236 6.31 -1.53 16.28
C PRO A 236 6.29 -2.62 15.21
N LEU A 237 5.10 -2.97 14.73
CA LEU A 237 4.85 -4.00 13.74
C LEU A 237 4.13 -3.38 12.55
N PRO A 238 4.77 -3.27 11.38
CA PRO A 238 4.19 -2.57 10.25
C PRO A 238 3.06 -3.37 9.60
N SER A 239 1.89 -2.76 9.47
CA SER A 239 0.80 -3.28 8.63
C SER A 239 1.19 -3.33 7.14
N LYS A 240 0.45 -4.11 6.34
CA LYS A 240 0.59 -4.10 4.87
C LYS A 240 0.43 -2.68 4.33
N GLU A 241 -0.58 -1.97 4.80
CA GLU A 241 -0.91 -0.60 4.40
C GLU A 241 0.23 0.36 4.70
N THR A 242 0.85 0.26 5.89
CA THR A 242 2.02 1.07 6.27
C THR A 242 3.22 0.81 5.35
N ILE A 243 3.48 -0.46 5.01
CA ILE A 243 4.56 -0.84 4.08
C ILE A 243 4.30 -0.22 2.70
N GLN A 244 3.07 -0.35 2.17
CA GLN A 244 2.70 0.20 0.86
C GLN A 244 2.74 1.72 0.84
N GLU A 245 2.27 2.38 1.90
CA GLU A 245 2.34 3.84 2.02
C GLU A 245 3.80 4.31 2.06
N PHE A 246 4.65 3.66 2.86
CA PHE A 246 6.07 3.97 2.88
C PHE A 246 6.71 3.79 1.49
N ALA A 247 6.48 2.66 0.83
CA ALA A 247 7.00 2.39 -0.51
C ALA A 247 6.56 3.45 -1.53
N ALA A 248 5.29 3.84 -1.52
CA ALA A 248 4.78 4.91 -2.38
C ALA A 248 5.50 6.25 -2.11
N THR A 249 5.64 6.66 -0.84
CA THR A 249 6.30 7.92 -0.48
C THR A 249 7.79 7.97 -0.83
N GLN A 250 8.45 6.81 -0.88
CA GLN A 250 9.88 6.69 -1.20
C GLN A 250 10.12 6.31 -2.67
N ASN A 251 9.09 6.24 -3.51
CA ASN A 251 9.19 5.79 -4.91
C ASN A 251 9.82 4.38 -5.07
N ILE A 252 9.56 3.49 -4.12
CA ILE A 252 9.96 2.08 -4.20
C ILE A 252 8.97 1.33 -5.09
N GLY A 253 9.45 0.60 -6.09
CA GLY A 253 8.63 -0.25 -6.95
C GLY A 253 8.48 -1.68 -6.45
N THR A 254 9.53 -2.26 -5.83
CA THR A 254 9.49 -3.64 -5.32
C THR A 254 9.99 -3.79 -3.88
N ILE A 255 9.52 -4.83 -3.20
CA ILE A 255 9.87 -5.14 -1.81
C ILE A 255 10.33 -6.59 -1.72
N PHE A 256 11.48 -6.80 -1.08
CA PHE A 256 12.11 -8.09 -0.93
C PHE A 256 11.93 -8.56 0.51
N PHE A 257 11.04 -9.54 0.71
CA PHE A 257 10.84 -10.17 2.01
C PHE A 257 11.70 -11.42 2.10
N VAL A 258 12.62 -11.46 3.05
CA VAL A 258 13.35 -12.69 3.40
C VAL A 258 12.56 -13.40 4.49
N ILE A 259 12.13 -14.63 4.23
CA ILE A 259 11.38 -15.49 5.16
C ILE A 259 12.04 -16.88 5.13
N GLY A 260 12.67 -17.27 6.24
CA GLY A 260 13.57 -18.41 6.28
C GLY A 260 14.63 -18.31 5.17
N SER A 261 14.84 -19.39 4.42
CA SER A 261 15.77 -19.43 3.28
C SER A 261 15.15 -18.98 1.94
N THR A 262 14.07 -18.21 1.95
CA THR A 262 13.38 -17.77 0.74
C THR A 262 13.26 -16.25 0.69
N THR A 263 13.63 -15.67 -0.46
CA THR A 263 13.34 -14.27 -0.79
C THR A 263 12.08 -14.22 -1.65
N TYR A 264 11.06 -13.50 -1.18
CA TYR A 264 9.85 -13.18 -1.94
C TYR A 264 9.97 -11.76 -2.48
N ILE A 265 9.86 -11.61 -3.79
CA ILE A 265 9.88 -10.32 -4.50
C ILE A 265 8.44 -9.90 -4.74
N VAL A 266 8.06 -8.76 -4.18
CA VAL A 266 6.69 -8.29 -4.09
C VAL A 266 6.55 -6.94 -4.79
N ASP A 267 5.51 -6.77 -5.60
CA ASP A 267 5.14 -5.47 -6.15
C ASP A 267 4.67 -4.55 -5.00
N SER A 268 5.27 -3.37 -4.85
CA SER A 268 4.95 -2.45 -3.75
C SER A 268 3.51 -1.91 -3.79
N LYS A 269 2.91 -1.77 -4.98
CA LYS A 269 1.59 -1.13 -5.18
C LYS A 269 0.46 -2.13 -5.04
N THR A 270 0.63 -3.31 -5.62
CA THR A 270 -0.41 -4.35 -5.57
C THR A 270 -0.21 -5.32 -4.42
N PHE A 271 0.99 -5.33 -3.84
CA PHE A 271 1.43 -6.32 -2.86
C PHE A 271 1.40 -7.76 -3.38
N ALA A 272 1.40 -7.91 -4.71
CA ALA A 272 1.47 -9.20 -5.37
C ALA A 272 2.87 -9.78 -5.25
N ILE A 273 2.97 -11.05 -4.87
CA ILE A 273 4.24 -11.76 -4.98
C ILE A 273 4.50 -12.01 -6.46
N LEU A 274 5.61 -11.50 -6.98
CA LEU A 274 5.98 -11.64 -8.38
C LEU A 274 6.93 -12.80 -8.59
N GLU A 275 7.85 -13.04 -7.66
CA GLU A 275 8.83 -14.12 -7.75
C GLU A 275 9.25 -14.60 -6.37
N LYS A 276 9.74 -15.83 -6.30
CA LYS A 276 10.50 -16.32 -5.15
C LYS A 276 11.83 -16.91 -5.58
N GLY A 277 12.86 -16.72 -4.76
CA GLY A 277 14.18 -17.32 -4.94
C GLY A 277 14.69 -17.90 -3.62
N SER A 278 15.51 -18.95 -3.68
CA SER A 278 16.24 -19.44 -2.51
C SER A 278 17.29 -18.41 -2.06
N LEU A 279 17.57 -18.33 -0.77
CA LEU A 279 18.62 -17.48 -0.21
C LEU A 279 19.41 -18.30 0.79
N SER A 280 20.73 -18.25 0.66
CA SER A 280 21.66 -18.88 1.61
C SER A 280 22.35 -17.79 2.41
N TYR A 281 22.23 -17.83 3.72
CA TYR A 281 22.91 -16.94 4.66
C TYR A 281 23.13 -17.66 5.99
N ASN A 282 23.90 -17.05 6.87
CA ASN A 282 24.18 -17.62 8.18
C ASN A 282 23.05 -17.34 9.18
N PHE A 283 22.45 -18.39 9.73
CA PHE A 283 21.35 -18.29 10.70
C PHE A 283 21.83 -18.10 12.15
N THR A 284 23.13 -17.86 12.38
CA THR A 284 23.68 -17.72 13.74
C THR A 284 23.33 -16.39 14.42
N GLN A 285 22.82 -15.40 13.69
CA GLN A 285 22.35 -14.15 14.28
C GLN A 285 20.88 -14.25 14.68
N ASP A 286 20.54 -13.68 15.84
CA ASP A 286 19.17 -13.59 16.30
C ASP A 286 18.31 -12.79 15.32
N GLU A 287 17.14 -13.34 15.00
CA GLU A 287 16.16 -12.66 14.17
C GLU A 287 15.55 -11.48 14.93
N LYS A 288 15.43 -10.34 14.25
CA LYS A 288 14.91 -9.10 14.80
C LYS A 288 13.51 -8.80 14.26
N MET A 289 12.64 -8.34 15.15
CA MET A 289 11.36 -7.73 14.79
C MET A 289 11.44 -6.19 14.81
N PRO A 290 10.68 -5.49 13.97
CA PRO A 290 9.92 -6.03 12.85
C PRO A 290 10.81 -6.52 11.69
N PHE A 291 12.07 -6.10 11.65
CA PHE A 291 13.10 -6.57 10.72
C PHE A 291 14.47 -6.11 11.23
N TYR A 292 15.55 -6.53 10.58
CA TYR A 292 16.89 -6.05 10.87
C TYR A 292 17.01 -4.53 10.67
N THR A 293 17.18 -3.83 11.79
CA THR A 293 17.46 -2.40 11.84
C THR A 293 18.43 -2.08 12.96
N ARG A 294 19.10 -0.93 12.83
CA ARG A 294 19.92 -0.31 13.89
C ARG A 294 19.13 0.69 14.73
N ILE A 295 17.88 0.97 14.37
CA ILE A 295 17.02 1.86 15.14
C ILE A 295 16.45 1.10 16.33
N GLU A 296 16.85 1.51 17.53
CA GLU A 296 16.36 0.93 18.78
C GLU A 296 15.02 1.52 19.22
N LYS A 297 14.27 0.75 20.02
CA LYS A 297 13.05 1.19 20.71
C LYS A 297 11.98 1.77 19.78
N ILE A 298 11.52 0.94 18.84
CA ILE A 298 10.30 1.21 18.08
C ILE A 298 9.13 0.79 18.98
N GLU A 299 8.75 1.67 19.91
CA GLU A 299 7.72 1.41 20.92
C GLU A 299 6.35 1.92 20.45
N LYS A 300 5.26 1.31 20.94
CA LYS A 300 3.90 1.88 20.76
C LYS A 300 3.80 3.20 21.52
N ASN A 301 3.04 4.15 20.98
CA ASN A 301 2.75 5.39 21.69
C ASN A 301 2.15 5.09 23.08
N ALA A 302 2.73 5.65 24.14
CA ALA A 302 2.40 5.32 25.53
C ALA A 302 0.95 5.65 25.97
N PHE A 303 0.17 6.35 25.13
CA PHE A 303 -1.26 6.59 25.38
C PHE A 303 -2.19 5.49 24.83
N ASP A 304 -1.72 4.63 23.91
CA ASP A 304 -2.44 3.46 23.39
C ASP A 304 -2.03 2.14 24.08
N SER A 305 -1.05 2.18 24.98
CA SER A 305 -0.35 0.99 25.53
C SER A 305 -1.23 0.08 26.38
N VAL A 306 -2.25 0.61 27.07
CA VAL A 306 -3.08 -0.17 28.01
C VAL A 306 -4.14 -1.00 27.28
N LEU A 307 -4.74 -0.49 26.20
CA LEU A 307 -5.80 -1.20 25.46
C LEU A 307 -5.24 -2.25 24.49
N ASP A 308 -3.97 -2.12 24.11
CA ASP A 308 -3.34 -2.92 23.05
C ASP A 308 -2.43 -4.04 23.60
N TYR A 309 -2.16 -4.03 24.91
CA TYR A 309 -1.54 -5.17 25.61
C TYR A 309 -2.44 -6.41 25.55
N GLU A 310 -3.75 -6.26 25.78
CA GLU A 310 -4.69 -7.39 25.69
C GLU A 310 -4.83 -7.93 24.26
N ASN A 311 -4.81 -7.07 23.24
CA ASN A 311 -4.85 -7.49 21.83
C ASN A 311 -3.55 -8.14 21.38
N TRP A 312 -2.39 -7.63 21.81
CA TRP A 312 -1.09 -8.22 21.55
C TRP A 312 -0.94 -9.60 22.21
N ILE A 313 -1.35 -9.74 23.48
CA ILE A 313 -1.42 -11.01 24.18
C ILE A 313 -2.47 -11.94 23.55
N GLY A 314 -3.61 -11.43 23.10
CA GLY A 314 -4.62 -12.19 22.36
C GLY A 314 -4.10 -12.74 21.01
N PHE A 315 -3.36 -11.92 20.26
CA PHE A 315 -2.67 -12.31 19.04
C PHE A 315 -1.58 -13.35 19.32
N LEU A 316 -0.73 -13.14 20.34
CA LEU A 316 0.31 -14.10 20.74
C LEU A 316 -0.29 -15.43 21.22
N LYS A 317 -1.34 -15.42 22.05
CA LYS A 317 -2.05 -16.63 22.51
C LYS A 317 -2.66 -17.42 21.36
N THR A 318 -3.19 -16.74 20.35
CA THR A 318 -3.71 -17.38 19.12
C THR A 318 -2.60 -18.06 18.30
N PHE A 319 -1.34 -17.63 18.45
CA PHE A 319 -0.21 -18.10 17.66
C PHE A 319 0.75 -19.06 18.39
N LEU A 320 0.82 -19.00 19.73
CA LEU A 320 1.75 -19.79 20.53
C LEU A 320 1.11 -21.02 21.19
N GLY A 321 -0.23 -21.11 21.22
CA GLY A 321 -0.92 -22.07 22.09
C GLY A 321 -0.82 -21.66 23.57
N ASP A 322 -1.65 -22.25 24.43
CA ASP A 322 -1.69 -21.88 25.85
C ASP A 322 -0.30 -22.01 26.50
N ASP A 323 0.25 -20.87 26.91
CA ASP A 323 1.48 -20.80 27.70
C ASP A 323 1.15 -21.13 29.16
N GLU A 324 1.73 -22.20 29.72
CA GLU A 324 1.47 -22.67 31.09
C GLU A 324 2.11 -21.77 32.18
N ARG A 325 2.82 -20.70 31.80
CA ARG A 325 3.49 -19.78 32.73
C ARG A 325 2.52 -18.78 33.36
N THR A 326 2.73 -18.46 34.63
CA THR A 326 1.86 -17.55 35.41
C THR A 326 2.07 -16.08 35.01
N GLU A 327 1.02 -15.26 35.04
CA GLU A 327 1.05 -13.83 34.67
C GLU A 327 2.17 -13.03 35.36
N GLU A 328 2.50 -13.36 36.62
CA GLU A 328 3.58 -12.71 37.38
C GLU A 328 4.98 -13.05 36.84
N GLN A 329 5.17 -14.21 36.21
CA GLN A 329 6.45 -14.59 35.58
C GLN A 329 6.66 -13.87 34.25
N ILE A 330 5.56 -13.59 33.53
CA ILE A 330 5.58 -12.83 32.28
C ILE A 330 5.88 -11.35 32.56
N LEU A 331 5.26 -10.80 33.61
CA LEU A 331 5.49 -9.41 34.05
C LEU A 331 6.92 -9.16 34.55
N LEU A 332 7.56 -10.15 35.19
CA LEU A 332 8.96 -10.04 35.64
C LEU A 332 9.97 -10.10 34.47
N GLU A 333 9.63 -10.79 33.39
CA GLU A 333 10.44 -10.89 32.17
C GLU A 333 10.36 -9.57 31.38
N ASP A 334 9.17 -8.95 31.29
CA ASP A 334 8.95 -7.64 30.65
C ASP A 334 9.74 -6.49 31.31
N GLU A 335 9.97 -6.53 32.64
CA GLU A 335 10.82 -5.54 33.33
C GLU A 335 12.33 -5.73 33.07
N LEU A 336 12.75 -6.93 32.66
CA LEU A 336 14.14 -7.27 32.31
C LEU A 336 14.41 -7.15 30.79
N GLU A 337 13.38 -7.27 29.95
CA GLU A 337 13.46 -7.34 28.47
C GLU A 337 13.18 -6.01 27.74
N SER A 338 13.15 -4.86 28.43
CA SER A 338 13.00 -3.53 27.81
C SER A 338 14.19 -3.09 26.91
N GLY A 339 14.99 -4.05 26.42
CA GLY A 339 16.22 -3.85 25.66
C GLY A 339 16.37 -4.66 24.37
N ALA A 340 15.79 -5.86 24.24
CA ALA A 340 15.82 -6.63 22.98
C ALA A 340 15.00 -7.92 23.12
N LEU A 341 13.81 -7.97 22.52
CA LEU A 341 13.13 -9.25 22.29
C LEU A 341 13.96 -10.08 21.29
N GLN A 342 14.65 -11.12 21.78
CA GLN A 342 15.12 -12.22 20.92
C GLN A 342 13.88 -13.00 20.45
N VAL A 343 13.52 -12.83 19.18
CA VAL A 343 12.33 -13.44 18.64
C VAL A 343 12.72 -14.78 18.02
N LYS A 344 12.06 -15.89 18.42
CA LYS A 344 12.19 -17.17 17.72
C LYS A 344 11.88 -16.93 16.23
N GLY A 345 12.76 -17.35 15.33
CA GLY A 345 12.59 -17.03 13.90
C GLY A 345 11.28 -17.51 13.27
N GLU A 346 10.61 -18.47 13.89
CA GLU A 346 9.24 -18.86 13.53
C GLU A 346 8.23 -17.70 13.63
N ILE A 347 8.35 -16.80 14.61
CA ILE A 347 7.43 -15.68 14.81
C ILE A 347 7.57 -14.66 13.66
N TYR A 348 8.80 -14.25 13.34
CA TYR A 348 9.07 -13.37 12.19
C TYR A 348 8.54 -13.99 10.89
N ASN A 349 8.83 -15.28 10.67
CA ASN A 349 8.42 -15.98 9.47
C ASN A 349 6.88 -16.08 9.36
N ASN A 350 6.20 -16.39 10.47
CA ASN A 350 4.74 -16.48 10.52
C ASN A 350 4.07 -15.11 10.32
N TYR A 351 4.65 -14.05 10.87
CA TYR A 351 4.18 -12.68 10.69
C TYR A 351 4.18 -12.28 9.22
N TYR A 352 5.34 -12.37 8.55
CA TYR A 352 5.43 -11.96 7.14
C TYR A 352 4.75 -12.93 6.17
N LYS A 353 4.65 -14.22 6.47
CA LYS A 353 3.78 -15.13 5.70
C LYS A 353 2.31 -14.69 5.77
N THR A 354 1.85 -14.24 6.94
CA THR A 354 0.48 -13.73 7.11
C THR A 354 0.27 -12.44 6.32
N ILE A 355 1.20 -11.48 6.42
CA ILE A 355 1.17 -10.23 5.64
C ILE A 355 1.12 -10.50 4.13
N LEU A 356 1.90 -11.48 3.66
CA LEU A 356 1.94 -11.86 2.25
C LEU A 356 0.74 -12.72 1.81
N GLY A 357 -0.15 -13.13 2.71
CA GLY A 357 -1.27 -14.02 2.38
C GLY A 357 -0.82 -15.44 2.00
N LEU A 358 0.32 -15.90 2.52
CA LEU A 358 0.92 -17.21 2.25
C LEU A 358 0.55 -18.29 3.26
N LYS A 359 -0.29 -17.99 4.26
CA LYS A 359 -0.73 -19.01 5.21
C LYS A 359 -1.57 -20.06 4.49
N ASP A 360 -1.21 -21.32 4.73
CA ASP A 360 -1.95 -22.49 4.31
C ASP A 360 -3.40 -22.42 4.81
N ALA A 361 -4.28 -23.01 4.00
CA ALA A 361 -5.42 -23.75 4.51
C ALA A 361 -4.91 -24.77 5.55
N ALA A 362 -4.72 -24.32 6.78
CA ALA A 362 -4.55 -25.20 7.92
C ALA A 362 -5.91 -25.88 8.14
N LYS A 363 -6.05 -27.07 7.56
CA LYS A 363 -6.97 -28.08 8.07
C LYS A 363 -6.47 -28.58 9.40
#